data_AF-A0A662GQH0-F1
#
_entry.id   AF-A0A662GQH0-F1
#
_cell.length_a   1.000
_cell.length_b   1.000
_cell.length_c   1.000
_cell.angle_alpha   90.00
_cell.angle_beta   90.00
_cell.angle_gamma   90.00
#
_symmetry.space_group_name_H-M   'P 1'
#
loop_
_entity.id
_entity.type
_entity.pdbx_description
1 polymer ?
#
loop_
_entity_poly.entity_id
_entity_poly.type
_entity_poly.pdbx_seq_one_letter_code
_entity_poly.pdbx_strand_id
1 'polypeptide(L)'
;NVIAAIPSIIAALIVIGIGYAVGGITGKAVNKLVEITGLEKAFDQTDAGKAFRKAGIDLSNFVGSLVKAYIIVISISIALQLLQIGEPTLSYILAIADYLPRLVGGILLLSLGLVLVEFLATYVRQILLPVFPEKHKELVDMLRNLLLIGLVAIVLSIALQMMLFTGEFVFSLIIGFVIIGVGISLGDTIVTSIVEDHEEFKPVAGYAKFVLYSIFMLVGVAGIFSNFPGTEQVIANLAWGLAIAMGIMLVPIMYKLSKKMVAEAK
;
A
#
# COMPACT_ATOMS: atom_id res chain seq x y z
N ASN A 1 -49.40 -13.43 -5.16
CA ASN A 1 -49.81 -14.55 -4.29
C ASN A 1 -48.78 -14.78 -3.20
N VAL A 2 -49.02 -14.29 -1.98
CA VAL A 2 -48.10 -14.42 -0.81
C VAL A 2 -47.79 -15.89 -0.50
N ILE A 3 -48.73 -16.80 -0.76
CA ILE A 3 -48.60 -18.26 -0.56
C ILE A 3 -47.49 -18.87 -1.43
N ALA A 4 -47.21 -18.30 -2.61
CA ALA A 4 -46.13 -18.78 -3.49
C ALA A 4 -44.73 -18.31 -3.06
N ALA A 5 -44.63 -17.28 -2.20
CA ALA A 5 -43.37 -16.73 -1.69
C ALA A 5 -42.92 -17.36 -0.36
N ILE A 6 -43.79 -18.11 0.32
CA ILE A 6 -43.46 -18.78 1.59
C ILE A 6 -42.26 -19.75 1.44
N PRO A 7 -42.20 -20.61 0.40
CA PRO A 7 -41.07 -21.53 0.24
C PRO A 7 -39.72 -20.83 0.04
N SER A 8 -39.68 -19.73 -0.73
CA SER A 8 -38.44 -18.98 -1.00
C SER A 8 -37.95 -18.22 0.24
N ILE A 9 -38.85 -17.68 1.05
CA ILE A 9 -38.51 -17.04 2.33
C ILE A 9 -37.89 -18.05 3.30
N ILE A 10 -38.48 -19.25 3.42
CA ILE A 10 -37.93 -20.31 4.28
C ILE A 10 -36.53 -20.72 3.80
N ALA A 11 -36.35 -20.93 2.49
CA ALA A 11 -35.05 -21.25 1.92
C ALA A 11 -34.00 -20.16 2.20
N ALA A 12 -34.35 -18.88 2.01
CA ALA A 12 -33.49 -17.74 2.30
C ALA A 12 -33.07 -17.70 3.79
N LEU A 13 -34.00 -17.91 4.72
CA LEU A 13 -33.71 -17.95 6.15
C LEU A 13 -32.77 -19.11 6.53
N ILE A 14 -32.97 -20.29 5.93
CA ILE A 14 -32.07 -21.44 6.13
C ILE A 14 -30.66 -21.09 5.67
N VAL A 15 -30.50 -20.49 4.49
CA VAL A 15 -29.19 -20.10 3.95
C VAL A 15 -28.48 -19.09 4.87
N ILE A 16 -29.19 -18.07 5.36
CA ILE A 16 -28.63 -17.10 6.32
C ILE A 16 -28.23 -17.79 7.62
N GLY A 17 -29.05 -18.71 8.13
CA GLY A 17 -28.75 -19.50 9.32
C GLY A 17 -27.48 -20.33 9.16
N ILE A 18 -27.32 -21.01 8.02
CA ILE A 18 -26.11 -21.75 7.66
C ILE A 18 -24.91 -20.79 7.58
N GLY A 19 -25.06 -19.66 6.89
CA GLY A 19 -24.01 -18.64 6.77
C GLY A 19 -23.53 -18.11 8.12
N TYR A 20 -24.44 -17.85 9.05
CA TYR A 20 -24.10 -17.43 10.40
C TYR A 20 -23.31 -18.50 11.17
N ALA A 21 -23.75 -19.76 11.09
CA ALA A 21 -23.09 -20.89 11.75
C ALA A 21 -21.68 -21.13 11.17
N VAL A 22 -21.59 -21.27 9.84
CA VAL A 22 -20.33 -21.46 9.12
C VAL A 22 -19.40 -20.27 9.35
N GLY A 23 -19.90 -19.04 9.23
CA GLY A 23 -19.13 -17.83 9.49
C GLY A 23 -18.57 -17.77 10.90
N GLY A 24 -19.36 -18.19 11.90
CA GLY A 24 -18.90 -18.28 13.29
C GLY A 24 -17.79 -19.31 13.49
N ILE A 25 -17.88 -20.47 12.85
CA ILE A 25 -16.86 -21.53 12.93
C ILE A 25 -15.58 -21.08 12.22
N THR A 26 -15.70 -20.62 10.97
CA THR A 26 -14.56 -20.18 10.16
C THR A 26 -13.88 -18.96 10.76
N GLY A 27 -14.63 -17.99 11.28
CA GLY A 27 -14.07 -16.82 11.96
C GLY A 27 -13.23 -17.20 13.19
N LYS A 28 -13.69 -18.17 13.99
CA LYS A 28 -12.91 -18.71 15.12
C LYS A 28 -11.65 -19.46 14.65
N ALA A 29 -11.77 -20.24 13.58
CA ALA A 29 -10.63 -20.95 12.99
C ALA A 29 -9.56 -19.96 12.51
N VAL A 30 -9.95 -18.91 11.78
CA VAL A 30 -9.01 -17.88 11.29
C VAL A 30 -8.40 -17.08 12.45
N ASN A 31 -9.20 -16.70 13.46
CA ASN A 31 -8.66 -16.06 14.66
C ASN A 31 -7.53 -16.91 15.27
N LYS A 32 -7.79 -18.22 15.48
CA LYS A 32 -6.78 -19.13 16.02
C LYS A 32 -5.53 -19.25 15.13
N LEU A 33 -5.70 -19.23 13.81
CA LEU A 33 -4.57 -19.24 12.87
C LEU A 33 -3.72 -17.96 13.00
N VAL A 34 -4.34 -16.79 13.13
CA VAL A 34 -3.61 -15.51 13.30
C VAL A 34 -2.82 -15.49 14.61
N GLU A 35 -3.41 -16.00 15.70
CA GLU A 35 -2.71 -16.15 16.99
C GLU A 35 -1.49 -17.08 16.89
N ILE A 36 -1.66 -18.26 16.26
CA ILE A 36 -0.62 -19.30 16.21
C ILE A 36 0.53 -18.91 15.27
N THR A 37 0.23 -18.21 14.17
CA THR A 37 1.24 -17.78 13.18
C THR A 37 2.13 -16.65 13.69
N GLY A 38 1.83 -16.06 14.84
CA GLY A 38 2.59 -14.93 15.39
C GLY A 38 2.37 -13.61 14.65
N LEU A 39 1.42 -13.56 13.70
CA LEU A 39 1.07 -12.36 12.95
C LEU A 39 0.57 -11.25 13.88
N GLU A 40 -0.11 -11.61 14.96
CA GLU A 40 -0.56 -10.65 15.98
C GLU A 40 0.63 -9.92 16.63
N LYS A 41 1.67 -10.65 17.04
CA LYS A 41 2.88 -10.06 17.64
C LYS A 41 3.64 -9.16 16.66
N ALA A 42 3.70 -9.55 15.40
CA ALA A 42 4.34 -8.74 14.35
C ALA A 42 3.55 -7.45 14.11
N PHE A 43 2.21 -7.54 14.06
CA PHE A 43 1.34 -6.38 13.90
C PHE A 43 1.41 -5.42 15.09
N ASP A 44 1.44 -5.92 16.33
CA ASP A 44 1.51 -5.11 17.55
C ASP A 44 2.77 -4.21 17.63
N GLN A 45 3.84 -4.58 16.92
CA GLN A 45 5.06 -3.77 16.84
C GLN A 45 4.91 -2.56 15.91
N THR A 46 3.95 -2.60 14.98
CA THR A 46 3.66 -1.51 14.06
C THR A 46 2.87 -0.40 14.74
N ASP A 47 2.89 0.81 14.17
CA ASP A 47 2.12 1.93 14.72
C ASP A 47 0.60 1.70 14.60
N ALA A 48 0.17 0.96 13.57
CA ALA A 48 -1.21 0.51 13.43
C ALA A 48 -1.61 -0.46 14.55
N GLY A 49 -0.76 -1.44 14.87
CA GLY A 49 -0.99 -2.38 15.97
C GLY A 49 -1.04 -1.69 17.33
N LYS A 50 -0.14 -0.73 17.59
CA LYS A 50 -0.20 0.09 18.81
C LYS A 50 -1.51 0.86 18.93
N ALA A 51 -2.05 1.38 17.82
CA ALA A 51 -3.33 2.08 17.81
C ALA A 51 -4.52 1.12 18.07
N PHE A 52 -4.51 -0.07 17.46
CA PHE A 52 -5.50 -1.13 17.69
C PHE A 52 -5.51 -1.57 19.16
N ARG A 53 -4.32 -1.80 19.72
CA ARG A 53 -4.17 -2.19 21.13
C ARG A 53 -4.65 -1.12 22.09
N LYS A 54 -4.42 0.16 21.78
CA LYS A 54 -4.98 1.30 22.54
C LYS A 54 -6.51 1.35 22.46
N ALA A 55 -7.11 0.89 21.37
CA ALA A 55 -8.55 0.76 21.21
C ALA A 55 -9.12 -0.53 21.84
N GLY A 56 -8.28 -1.40 22.41
CA GLY A 56 -8.69 -2.69 22.98
C GLY A 56 -9.08 -3.72 21.92
N ILE A 57 -8.54 -3.60 20.70
CA ILE A 57 -8.83 -4.49 19.57
C ILE A 57 -7.60 -5.32 19.25
N ASP A 58 -7.77 -6.64 19.20
CA ASP A 58 -6.72 -7.57 18.75
C ASP A 58 -6.86 -7.86 17.25
N LEU A 59 -5.74 -8.03 16.55
CA LEU A 59 -5.74 -8.35 15.12
C LEU A 59 -6.50 -9.64 14.83
N SER A 60 -6.25 -10.69 15.61
CA SER A 60 -6.86 -12.02 15.47
C SER A 60 -8.39 -11.96 15.61
N ASN A 61 -8.88 -11.21 16.61
CA ASN A 61 -10.30 -10.94 16.82
C ASN A 61 -10.92 -10.11 15.69
N PHE A 62 -10.22 -9.07 15.23
CA PHE A 62 -10.67 -8.22 14.14
C PHE A 62 -10.80 -9.00 12.83
N VAL A 63 -9.75 -9.71 12.43
CA VAL A 63 -9.73 -10.55 11.22
C VAL A 63 -10.80 -11.65 11.31
N GLY A 64 -10.88 -12.38 12.43
CA GLY A 64 -11.89 -13.43 12.61
C GLY A 64 -13.32 -12.90 12.50
N SER A 65 -13.55 -11.69 13.01
CA SER A 65 -14.84 -10.99 12.89
C SER A 65 -15.13 -10.55 11.45
N LEU A 66 -14.12 -10.06 10.71
CA LEU A 66 -14.25 -9.71 9.30
C LEU A 66 -14.55 -10.95 8.43
N VAL A 67 -13.88 -12.08 8.69
CA VAL A 67 -14.16 -13.35 8.00
C VAL A 67 -15.59 -13.81 8.25
N LYS A 68 -16.04 -13.75 9.50
CA LYS A 68 -17.44 -14.06 9.85
C LYS A 68 -18.40 -13.14 9.11
N ALA A 69 -18.13 -11.83 9.10
CA ALA A 69 -18.94 -10.85 8.39
C ALA A 69 -18.97 -11.12 6.89
N TYR A 70 -17.84 -11.46 6.28
CA TYR A 70 -17.72 -11.81 4.86
C TYR A 70 -18.62 -13.00 4.49
N ILE A 71 -18.57 -14.08 5.28
CA ILE A 71 -19.39 -15.28 5.04
C ILE A 71 -20.87 -14.98 5.24
N ILE A 72 -21.23 -14.21 6.28
CA ILE A 72 -22.62 -13.78 6.50
C ILE A 72 -23.11 -12.95 5.32
N VAL A 73 -22.32 -11.99 4.86
CA VAL A 73 -22.65 -11.15 3.71
C VAL A 73 -22.87 -11.99 2.46
N ILE A 74 -22.00 -12.96 2.16
CA ILE A 74 -22.21 -13.90 1.04
C ILE A 74 -23.53 -14.67 1.21
N SER A 75 -23.82 -15.16 2.41
CA SER A 75 -25.06 -15.90 2.67
C SER A 75 -26.30 -15.04 2.47
N ILE A 76 -26.24 -13.76 2.85
CA ILE A 76 -27.30 -12.79 2.59
C ILE A 76 -27.45 -12.58 1.09
N SER A 77 -26.35 -12.45 0.34
CA SER A 77 -26.41 -12.28 -1.12
C SER A 77 -27.07 -13.47 -1.81
N ILE A 78 -26.71 -14.69 -1.41
CA ILE A 78 -27.35 -15.92 -1.91
C ILE A 78 -28.83 -15.95 -1.51
N ALA A 79 -29.15 -15.63 -0.26
CA ALA A 79 -30.53 -15.62 0.23
C ALA A 79 -31.41 -14.62 -0.54
N LEU A 80 -30.89 -13.44 -0.88
CA LEU A 80 -31.59 -12.44 -1.68
C LEU A 80 -31.87 -12.92 -3.11
N GLN A 81 -30.99 -13.73 -3.70
CA GLN A 81 -31.22 -14.36 -5.01
C GLN A 81 -32.32 -15.42 -4.98
N LEU A 82 -32.54 -16.07 -3.83
CA LEU A 82 -33.62 -17.05 -3.65
C LEU A 82 -34.99 -16.38 -3.52
N LEU A 83 -35.02 -15.13 -3.05
CA LEU A 83 -36.26 -14.38 -2.95
C LEU A 83 -36.76 -14.04 -4.36
N GLN A 84 -38.02 -14.39 -4.62
CA GLN A 84 -38.70 -14.10 -5.90
C GLN A 84 -39.21 -12.66 -5.92
N ILE A 85 -38.31 -11.69 -5.75
CA ILE A 85 -38.64 -10.26 -5.81
C ILE A 85 -38.92 -9.89 -7.27
N GLY A 86 -39.95 -9.08 -7.52
CA GLY A 86 -40.25 -8.61 -8.87
C GLY A 86 -39.28 -7.53 -9.35
N GLU A 87 -39.09 -7.44 -10.68
CA GLU A 87 -38.36 -6.33 -11.31
C GLU A 87 -39.17 -5.02 -11.22
N PRO A 88 -38.51 -3.84 -11.14
CA PRO A 88 -37.06 -3.62 -11.20
C PRO A 88 -36.35 -3.72 -9.84
N THR A 89 -37.09 -3.90 -8.74
CA THR A 89 -36.53 -3.86 -7.38
C THR A 89 -35.49 -4.95 -7.13
N LEU A 90 -35.68 -6.13 -7.73
CA LEU A 90 -34.72 -7.23 -7.64
C LEU A 90 -33.33 -6.82 -8.14
N SER A 91 -33.23 -6.17 -9.32
CA SER A 91 -31.93 -5.76 -9.89
C SER A 91 -31.12 -4.85 -8.97
N TYR A 92 -31.75 -3.87 -8.31
CA TYR A 92 -31.07 -2.97 -7.37
C TYR A 92 -30.61 -3.69 -6.10
N ILE A 93 -31.45 -4.58 -5.56
CA ILE A 93 -31.11 -5.37 -4.37
C ILE A 93 -29.94 -6.30 -4.67
N LEU A 94 -29.95 -6.97 -5.83
CA LEU A 94 -28.85 -7.85 -6.24
C LEU A 94 -27.55 -7.07 -6.47
N ALA A 95 -27.61 -5.87 -7.05
CA ALA A 95 -26.42 -5.03 -7.20
C ALA A 95 -25.77 -4.68 -5.84
N ILE A 96 -26.58 -4.34 -4.83
CA ILE A 96 -26.08 -4.09 -3.46
C ILE A 96 -25.55 -5.39 -2.84
N ALA A 97 -26.29 -6.48 -3.00
CA ALA A 97 -25.92 -7.80 -2.49
C ALA A 97 -24.59 -8.30 -3.06
N ASP A 98 -24.31 -8.05 -4.34
CA ASP A 98 -23.06 -8.45 -4.99
C ASP A 98 -21.89 -7.51 -4.64
N TYR A 99 -22.19 -6.27 -4.27
CA TYR A 99 -21.19 -5.28 -3.85
C TYR A 99 -20.70 -5.52 -2.41
N LEU A 100 -21.57 -5.93 -1.48
CA LEU A 100 -21.18 -6.10 -0.08
C LEU A 100 -20.04 -7.12 0.13
N PRO A 101 -20.05 -8.34 -0.48
CA PRO A 101 -18.93 -9.27 -0.38
C PRO A 101 -17.64 -8.64 -0.89
N ARG A 102 -17.69 -7.93 -2.02
CA ARG A 102 -16.54 -7.24 -2.62
C ARG A 102 -15.94 -6.21 -1.67
N LEU A 103 -16.78 -5.40 -1.03
CA LEU A 103 -16.36 -4.41 -0.05
C LEU A 103 -15.66 -5.06 1.16
N VAL A 104 -16.33 -6.03 1.79
CA VAL A 104 -15.78 -6.71 2.99
C VAL A 104 -14.52 -7.50 2.64
N GLY A 105 -14.49 -8.14 1.48
CA GLY A 105 -13.32 -8.86 0.97
C GLY A 105 -12.12 -7.94 0.77
N GLY A 106 -12.33 -6.75 0.21
CA GLY A 106 -11.26 -5.76 0.04
C GLY A 106 -10.73 -5.23 1.36
N ILE A 107 -11.61 -4.95 2.33
CA ILE A 107 -11.21 -4.56 3.70
C ILE A 107 -10.40 -5.67 4.37
N LEU A 108 -10.85 -6.92 4.24
CA LEU A 108 -10.15 -8.08 4.76
C LEU A 108 -8.77 -8.25 4.09
N LEU A 109 -8.69 -8.05 2.78
CA LEU A 109 -7.43 -8.08 2.03
C LEU A 109 -6.47 -6.97 2.46
N LEU A 110 -6.94 -5.74 2.73
CA LEU A 110 -6.08 -4.69 3.29
C LEU A 110 -5.57 -5.10 4.68
N SER A 111 -6.47 -5.59 5.52
CA SER A 111 -6.17 -5.93 6.91
C SER A 111 -5.13 -7.05 7.00
N LEU A 112 -5.30 -8.12 6.23
CA LEU A 112 -4.36 -9.26 6.22
C LEU A 112 -3.15 -9.02 5.31
N GLY A 113 -3.37 -8.39 4.17
CA GLY A 113 -2.35 -8.16 3.16
C GLY A 113 -1.25 -7.25 3.70
N LEU A 114 -1.56 -6.16 4.40
CA LEU A 114 -0.53 -5.28 4.97
C LEU A 114 0.33 -6.01 6.02
N VAL A 115 -0.27 -6.86 6.85
CA VAL A 115 0.46 -7.69 7.82
C VAL A 115 1.37 -8.68 7.10
N LEU A 116 0.87 -9.34 6.05
CA LEU A 116 1.66 -10.26 5.23
C LEU A 116 2.84 -9.55 4.56
N VAL A 117 2.64 -8.34 4.03
CA VAL A 117 3.69 -7.55 3.40
C VAL A 117 4.79 -7.20 4.39
N GLU A 118 4.43 -6.73 5.59
CA GLU A 118 5.41 -6.41 6.64
C GLU A 118 6.20 -7.66 7.06
N PHE A 119 5.52 -8.81 7.20
CA PHE A 119 6.16 -10.09 7.48
C PHE A 119 7.16 -10.47 6.39
N LEU A 120 6.76 -10.42 5.11
CA LEU A 120 7.62 -10.76 3.98
C LEU A 120 8.82 -9.82 3.85
N ALA A 121 8.62 -8.50 4.00
CA ALA A 121 9.69 -7.52 3.94
C ALA A 121 10.70 -7.71 5.07
N THR A 122 10.22 -7.97 6.28
CA THR A 122 11.07 -8.26 7.44
C THR A 122 11.81 -9.58 7.30
N TYR A 123 11.15 -10.61 6.77
CA TYR A 123 11.78 -11.91 6.50
C TYR A 123 12.92 -11.80 5.48
N VAL A 124 12.69 -11.07 4.38
CA VAL A 124 13.73 -10.79 3.37
C VAL A 124 14.91 -10.04 4.01
N ARG A 125 14.64 -9.03 4.83
CA ARG A 125 15.71 -8.34 5.58
C ARG A 125 16.52 -9.28 6.45
N GLN A 126 15.88 -10.17 7.21
CA GLN A 126 16.57 -11.12 8.09
C GLN A 126 17.46 -12.10 7.30
N ILE A 127 17.05 -12.48 6.09
CA ILE A 127 17.87 -13.33 5.20
C ILE A 127 19.05 -12.56 4.62
N LEU A 128 18.85 -11.29 4.23
CA LEU A 128 19.89 -10.50 3.58
C LEU A 128 20.92 -9.94 4.57
N LEU A 129 20.52 -9.61 5.81
CA LEU A 129 21.39 -9.01 6.81
C LEU A 129 22.72 -9.78 7.03
N PRO A 130 22.73 -11.12 7.17
CA PRO A 130 23.98 -11.88 7.34
C PRO A 130 24.84 -12.00 6.07
N VAL A 131 24.25 -11.77 4.89
CA VAL A 131 24.93 -11.91 3.60
C VAL A 131 25.72 -10.65 3.24
N PHE A 132 25.24 -9.48 3.66
CA PHE A 132 25.88 -8.20 3.37
C PHE A 132 26.93 -7.85 4.43
N PRO A 133 28.06 -7.23 4.04
CA PRO A 133 29.01 -6.67 5.00
C PRO A 133 28.34 -5.65 5.92
N GLU A 134 28.82 -5.56 7.17
CA GLU A 134 28.36 -4.58 8.17
C GLU A 134 28.30 -3.14 7.63
N LYS A 135 29.25 -2.78 6.75
CA LYS A 135 29.33 -1.47 6.09
C LYS A 135 28.18 -1.18 5.11
N HIS A 136 27.46 -2.19 4.64
CA HIS A 136 26.40 -2.04 3.63
C HIS A 136 25.02 -2.41 4.15
N LYS A 137 24.81 -2.34 5.47
CA LYS A 137 23.50 -2.60 6.09
C LYS A 137 22.39 -1.70 5.55
N GLU A 138 22.72 -0.47 5.17
CA GLU A 138 21.75 0.45 4.56
C GLU A 138 21.19 -0.07 3.23
N LEU A 139 21.98 -0.80 2.42
CA LEU A 139 21.47 -1.43 1.19
C LEU A 139 20.43 -2.51 1.51
N VAL A 140 20.61 -3.25 2.61
CA VAL A 140 19.63 -4.25 3.03
C VAL A 140 18.33 -3.58 3.47
N ASP A 141 18.42 -2.50 4.23
CA ASP A 141 17.26 -1.72 4.67
C ASP A 141 16.54 -1.06 3.48
N MET A 142 17.28 -0.57 2.48
CA MET A 142 16.73 -0.09 1.21
C MET A 142 15.97 -1.19 0.48
N LEU A 143 16.57 -2.37 0.29
CA LEU A 143 15.91 -3.50 -0.38
C LEU A 143 14.63 -3.92 0.35
N ARG A 144 14.65 -3.94 1.69
CA ARG A 144 13.44 -4.15 2.50
C ARG A 144 12.39 -3.09 2.19
N ASN A 145 12.76 -1.81 2.23
CA ASN A 145 11.81 -0.72 2.06
C ASN A 145 11.22 -0.68 0.65
N LEU A 146 12.02 -0.96 -0.38
CA LEU A 146 11.54 -1.09 -1.77
C LEU A 146 10.52 -2.22 -1.91
N LEU A 147 10.82 -3.37 -1.32
CA LEU A 147 9.93 -4.52 -1.33
C LEU A 147 8.64 -4.22 -0.58
N LEU A 148 8.73 -3.55 0.58
CA LEU A 148 7.58 -3.10 1.36
C LEU A 148 6.71 -2.14 0.54
N ILE A 149 7.27 -1.07 -0.02
CA ILE A 149 6.52 -0.08 -0.80
C ILE A 149 5.84 -0.74 -2.01
N GLY A 150 6.57 -1.57 -2.75
CA GLY A 150 6.05 -2.26 -3.93
C GLY A 150 4.93 -3.24 -3.57
N LEU A 151 5.11 -4.06 -2.54
CA LEU A 151 4.07 -5.00 -2.11
C LEU A 151 2.85 -4.31 -1.50
N VAL A 152 3.03 -3.24 -0.72
CA VAL A 152 1.91 -2.43 -0.20
C VAL A 152 1.12 -1.86 -1.37
N ALA A 153 1.78 -1.35 -2.41
CA ALA A 153 1.10 -0.82 -3.59
C ALA A 153 0.29 -1.91 -4.33
N ILE A 154 0.82 -3.12 -4.43
CA ILE A 154 0.10 -4.26 -5.02
C ILE A 154 -1.13 -4.63 -4.19
N VAL A 155 -0.97 -4.82 -2.87
CA VAL A 155 -2.09 -5.15 -1.97
C VAL A 155 -3.17 -4.07 -2.01
N LEU A 156 -2.76 -2.79 -1.94
CA LEU A 156 -3.66 -1.66 -2.01
C LEU A 156 -4.41 -1.65 -3.34
N SER A 157 -3.71 -1.85 -4.47
CA SER A 157 -4.33 -1.86 -5.80
C SER A 157 -5.36 -2.98 -5.93
N ILE A 158 -5.03 -4.21 -5.51
CA ILE A 158 -5.95 -5.35 -5.58
C ILE A 158 -7.15 -5.13 -4.67
N ALA A 159 -6.94 -4.60 -3.46
CA ALA A 159 -8.04 -4.33 -2.54
C ALA A 159 -8.99 -3.26 -3.06
N LEU A 160 -8.46 -2.15 -3.56
CA LEU A 160 -9.29 -1.09 -4.16
C LEU A 160 -10.03 -1.61 -5.39
N GLN A 161 -9.38 -2.42 -6.24
CA GLN A 161 -10.03 -3.07 -7.37
C GLN A 161 -11.16 -4.01 -6.93
N MET A 162 -10.93 -4.79 -5.87
CA MET A 162 -11.95 -5.66 -5.30
C MET A 162 -13.15 -4.86 -4.82
N MET A 163 -12.93 -3.73 -4.14
CA MET A 163 -13.98 -2.81 -3.66
C MET A 163 -14.62 -1.96 -4.76
N LEU A 164 -14.24 -2.14 -6.03
CA LEU A 164 -14.67 -1.30 -7.16
C LEU A 164 -14.32 0.19 -6.97
N PHE A 165 -13.31 0.48 -6.14
CA PHE A 165 -12.72 1.81 -6.00
C PHE A 165 -11.67 2.03 -7.10
N THR A 166 -12.06 1.80 -8.35
CA THR A 166 -11.20 1.91 -9.54
C THR A 166 -11.42 3.23 -10.28
N GLY A 167 -11.53 4.32 -9.53
CA GLY A 167 -11.60 5.65 -10.14
C GLY A 167 -10.38 5.89 -11.03
N GLU A 168 -10.55 6.64 -12.11
CA GLU A 168 -9.50 6.95 -13.08
C GLU A 168 -8.21 7.46 -12.43
N PHE A 169 -8.33 8.16 -11.30
CA PHE A 169 -7.19 8.75 -10.57
C PHE A 169 -6.54 7.83 -9.54
N VAL A 170 -7.19 6.72 -9.15
CA VAL A 170 -6.71 5.88 -8.03
C VAL A 170 -5.37 5.22 -8.38
N PHE A 171 -5.23 4.70 -9.60
CA PHE A 171 -3.99 4.06 -10.03
C PHE A 171 -2.84 5.07 -10.17
N SER A 172 -3.12 6.24 -10.75
CA SER A 172 -2.16 7.36 -10.84
C SER A 172 -1.69 7.83 -9.47
N LEU A 173 -2.59 7.92 -8.49
CA LEU A 173 -2.24 8.24 -7.11
C LEU A 173 -1.28 7.21 -6.52
N ILE A 174 -1.61 5.92 -6.61
CA ILE A 174 -0.76 4.85 -6.06
C ILE A 174 0.63 4.87 -6.71
N ILE A 175 0.70 4.91 -8.04
CA ILE A 175 1.99 4.94 -8.75
C ILE A 175 2.79 6.18 -8.37
N GLY A 176 2.15 7.34 -8.32
CA GLY A 176 2.82 8.58 -7.94
C GLY A 176 3.44 8.50 -6.54
N PHE A 177 2.69 8.01 -5.54
CA PHE A 177 3.24 7.79 -4.20
C PHE A 177 4.35 6.74 -4.16
N VAL A 178 4.24 5.67 -4.95
CA VAL A 178 5.29 4.65 -5.08
C VAL A 178 6.56 5.24 -5.65
N ILE A 179 6.47 6.02 -6.73
CA ILE A 179 7.62 6.70 -7.35
C ILE A 179 8.33 7.60 -6.33
N ILE A 180 7.56 8.37 -5.55
CA ILE A 180 8.12 9.25 -4.52
C ILE A 180 8.80 8.41 -3.43
N GLY A 181 8.11 7.42 -2.88
CA GLY A 181 8.64 6.59 -1.79
C GLY A 181 9.88 5.80 -2.18
N VAL A 182 9.83 5.12 -3.33
CA VAL A 182 10.97 4.38 -3.91
C VAL A 182 12.12 5.34 -4.21
N GLY A 183 11.82 6.46 -4.85
CA GLY A 183 12.81 7.46 -5.23
C GLY A 183 13.55 8.07 -4.06
N ILE A 184 12.83 8.45 -3.00
CA ILE A 184 13.42 8.95 -1.76
C ILE A 184 14.24 7.85 -1.09
N SER A 185 13.72 6.62 -0.97
CA SER A 185 14.44 5.52 -0.35
C SER A 185 15.74 5.19 -1.10
N LEU A 186 15.71 5.15 -2.43
CA LEU A 186 16.91 4.93 -3.25
C LEU A 186 17.89 6.10 -3.13
N GLY A 187 17.39 7.33 -3.24
CA GLY A 187 18.22 8.53 -3.21
C GLY A 187 18.94 8.71 -1.88
N ASP A 188 18.26 8.43 -0.77
CA ASP A 188 18.87 8.52 0.56
C ASP A 188 20.02 7.52 0.70
N THR A 189 19.75 6.25 0.41
CA THR A 189 20.73 5.17 0.55
C THR A 189 21.92 5.34 -0.40
N ILE A 190 21.68 5.68 -1.67
CA ILE A 190 22.78 5.87 -2.64
C ILE A 190 23.71 6.99 -2.18
N VAL A 191 23.17 8.13 -1.74
CA VAL A 191 24.01 9.25 -1.30
C VAL A 191 24.74 8.91 -0.01
N THR A 192 24.09 8.27 0.95
CA THR A 192 24.76 7.88 2.21
C THR A 192 25.87 6.86 1.94
N SER A 193 25.62 5.83 1.14
CA SER A 193 26.63 4.82 0.76
C SER A 193 27.84 5.45 0.07
N ILE A 194 27.63 6.42 -0.84
CA ILE A 194 28.76 7.12 -1.49
C ILE A 194 29.59 7.92 -0.48
N VAL A 195 28.94 8.59 0.48
CA VAL A 195 29.65 9.40 1.49
C VAL A 195 30.43 8.53 2.48
N GLU A 196 29.91 7.34 2.80
CA GLU A 196 30.60 6.36 3.63
C GLU A 196 31.82 5.74 2.95
N ASP A 197 31.75 5.53 1.63
CA ASP A 197 32.88 5.05 0.84
C ASP A 197 33.89 6.15 0.51
N HIS A 198 33.41 7.40 0.40
CA HIS A 198 34.19 8.55 -0.04
C HIS A 198 33.80 9.81 0.77
N GLU A 199 34.47 10.00 1.91
CA GLU A 199 34.19 11.11 2.84
C GLU A 199 34.33 12.50 2.18
N GLU A 200 35.11 12.62 1.11
CA GLU A 200 35.26 13.81 0.28
C GLU A 200 33.94 14.35 -0.32
N PHE A 201 32.92 13.49 -0.48
CA PHE A 201 31.60 13.92 -0.95
C PHE A 201 30.67 14.40 0.16
N LYS A 202 31.06 14.31 1.43
CA LYS A 202 30.23 14.77 2.56
C LYS A 202 29.73 16.22 2.44
N PRO A 203 30.54 17.20 1.95
CA PRO A 203 30.06 18.57 1.77
C PRO A 203 28.98 18.72 0.70
N VAL A 204 28.91 17.79 -0.27
CA VAL A 204 27.95 17.84 -1.38
C VAL A 204 26.74 16.91 -1.19
N ALA A 205 26.79 16.02 -0.19
CA ALA A 205 25.75 15.03 0.09
C ALA A 205 24.35 15.64 0.25
N GLY A 206 24.24 16.73 1.00
CA GLY A 206 22.96 17.43 1.20
C GLY A 206 22.36 17.95 -0.11
N TYR A 207 23.21 18.48 -1.00
CA TYR A 207 22.79 18.94 -2.33
C TYR A 207 22.36 17.78 -3.23
N ALA A 208 23.09 16.66 -3.20
CA ALA A 208 22.74 15.46 -3.95
C ALA A 208 21.38 14.89 -3.52
N LYS A 209 21.14 14.77 -2.19
CA LYS A 209 19.85 14.34 -1.64
C LYS A 209 18.73 15.28 -2.06
N PHE A 210 18.93 16.60 -1.93
CA PHE A 210 17.94 17.59 -2.36
C PHE A 210 17.57 17.47 -3.84
N VAL A 211 18.57 17.32 -4.72
CA VAL A 211 18.35 17.16 -6.16
C VAL A 211 17.56 15.89 -6.45
N LEU A 212 17.98 14.74 -5.91
CA LEU A 212 17.30 13.47 -6.12
C LEU A 212 15.87 13.49 -5.59
N TYR A 213 15.65 14.00 -4.38
CA TYR A 213 14.30 14.12 -3.82
C TYR A 213 13.42 15.04 -4.65
N SER A 214 13.96 16.15 -5.15
CA SER A 214 13.20 17.07 -6.02
C SER A 214 12.80 16.40 -7.33
N ILE A 215 13.69 15.60 -7.94
CA ILE A 215 13.40 14.86 -9.16
C ILE A 215 12.30 13.83 -8.91
N PHE A 216 12.45 12.97 -7.90
CA PHE A 216 11.46 11.93 -7.63
C PHE A 216 10.12 12.50 -7.14
N MET A 217 10.14 13.61 -6.40
CA MET A 217 8.94 14.35 -6.03
C MET A 217 8.24 14.88 -7.29
N LEU A 218 8.96 15.50 -8.22
CA LEU A 218 8.38 16.02 -9.46
C LEU A 218 7.81 14.91 -10.34
N VAL A 219 8.56 13.82 -10.56
CA VAL A 219 8.09 12.67 -11.35
C VAL A 219 6.89 12.01 -10.68
N GLY A 220 6.92 11.88 -9.36
CA GLY A 220 5.80 11.35 -8.59
C GLY A 220 4.55 12.20 -8.69
N VAL A 221 4.67 13.51 -8.50
CA VAL A 221 3.56 14.47 -8.68
C VAL A 221 3.04 14.44 -10.12
N ALA A 222 3.93 14.37 -11.11
CA ALA A 222 3.53 14.21 -12.51
C ALA A 222 2.72 12.92 -12.74
N GLY A 223 3.12 11.82 -12.09
CA GLY A 223 2.38 10.56 -12.09
C GLY A 223 1.00 10.69 -11.43
N ILE A 224 0.90 11.35 -10.27
CA ILE A 224 -0.38 11.59 -9.57
C ILE A 224 -1.37 12.32 -10.47
N PHE A 225 -0.90 13.36 -11.17
CA PHE A 225 -1.75 14.23 -11.98
C PHE A 225 -1.75 13.88 -13.47
N SER A 226 -1.28 12.68 -13.85
CA SER A 226 -1.14 12.28 -15.27
C SER A 226 -2.43 12.36 -16.07
N ASN A 227 -3.57 12.17 -15.41
CA ASN A 227 -4.89 12.12 -16.04
C ASN A 227 -5.62 13.48 -15.97
N PHE A 228 -4.98 14.52 -15.44
CA PHE A 228 -5.58 15.86 -15.35
C PHE A 228 -5.20 16.69 -16.58
N PRO A 229 -6.19 17.19 -17.36
CA PRO A 229 -5.91 18.03 -18.51
C PRO A 229 -5.13 19.29 -18.13
N GLY A 230 -4.10 19.63 -18.90
CA GLY A 230 -3.27 20.83 -18.69
C GLY A 230 -2.18 20.68 -17.63
N THR A 231 -2.10 19.57 -16.90
CA THR A 231 -1.05 19.39 -15.88
C THR A 231 0.34 19.22 -16.51
N GLU A 232 0.46 18.67 -17.72
CA GLU A 232 1.74 18.49 -18.42
C GLU A 232 2.53 19.81 -18.51
N GLN A 233 1.86 20.92 -18.89
CA GLN A 233 2.53 22.23 -18.99
C GLN A 233 2.93 22.79 -17.62
N VAL A 234 2.11 22.57 -16.59
CA VAL A 234 2.45 22.98 -15.21
C VAL A 234 3.66 22.21 -14.70
N ILE A 235 3.69 20.89 -14.91
CA ILE A 235 4.83 20.03 -14.55
C ILE A 235 6.08 20.44 -15.33
N ALA A 236 5.96 20.71 -16.63
CA ALA A 236 7.09 21.17 -17.45
C ALA A 236 7.67 22.49 -16.93
N ASN A 237 6.81 23.46 -16.57
CA ASN A 237 7.25 24.73 -16.00
C ASN A 237 7.95 24.54 -14.65
N LEU A 238 7.43 23.66 -13.78
CA LEU A 238 8.08 23.31 -12.52
C LEU A 238 9.43 22.62 -12.75
N ALA A 239 9.52 21.73 -13.74
CA ALA A 239 10.75 21.03 -14.10
C ALA A 239 11.82 22.01 -14.60
N TRP A 240 11.46 22.97 -15.45
CA TRP A 240 12.36 24.03 -15.89
C TRP A 240 12.80 24.93 -14.73
N GLY A 241 11.88 25.33 -13.84
CA GLY A 241 12.21 26.11 -12.66
C GLY A 241 13.22 25.39 -11.75
N LEU A 242 13.00 24.10 -11.50
CA LEU A 242 13.92 23.25 -10.74
C LEU A 242 15.26 23.10 -11.47
N ALA A 243 15.27 22.86 -12.79
CA ALA A 243 16.49 22.73 -13.57
C ALA A 243 17.35 24.01 -13.52
N ILE A 244 16.72 25.18 -13.62
CA ILE A 244 17.40 26.48 -13.50
C ILE A 244 17.96 26.66 -12.09
N ALA A 245 17.15 26.39 -11.05
CA ALA A 245 17.59 26.50 -9.66
C ALA A 245 18.80 25.57 -9.36
N MET A 246 18.76 24.33 -9.84
CA MET A 246 19.86 23.38 -9.74
C MET A 246 21.10 23.87 -10.50
N GLY A 247 20.93 24.42 -11.71
CA GLY A 247 22.00 25.03 -12.49
C GLY A 247 22.71 26.16 -11.73
N ILE A 248 21.94 27.07 -11.11
CA ILE A 248 22.48 28.17 -10.29
C ILE A 248 23.23 27.63 -9.06
N MET A 249 22.67 26.59 -8.41
CA MET A 249 23.26 25.96 -7.23
C MET A 249 24.63 25.30 -7.53
N LEU A 250 24.85 24.84 -8.77
CA LEU A 250 26.12 24.25 -9.20
C LEU A 250 27.21 25.28 -9.54
N VAL A 251 26.87 26.55 -9.77
CA VAL A 251 27.82 27.61 -10.17
C VAL A 251 29.01 27.75 -9.20
N PRO A 252 28.82 27.82 -7.86
CA PRO A 252 29.94 27.95 -6.92
C PRO A 252 30.86 26.73 -6.92
N ILE A 253 30.30 25.53 -7.11
CA ILE A 253 31.02 24.26 -7.16
C ILE A 253 31.87 24.20 -8.43
N MET A 254 31.25 24.49 -9.58
CA MET A 254 31.93 24.56 -10.88
C MET A 254 33.05 25.61 -10.90
N TYR A 255 32.84 26.76 -10.27
CA TYR A 255 33.86 27.80 -10.14
C TYR A 255 35.05 27.32 -9.30
N LYS A 256 34.81 26.70 -8.14
CA LYS A 256 35.87 26.14 -7.28
C LYS A 256 36.67 25.06 -8.00
N LEU A 257 36.00 24.11 -8.66
CA LEU A 257 36.64 23.04 -9.43
C LEU A 257 37.48 23.59 -10.58
N SER A 258 36.90 24.50 -11.38
CA SER A 258 37.62 25.17 -12.48
C SER A 258 38.87 25.89 -11.98
N LYS A 259 38.78 26.61 -10.86
CA LYS A 259 39.93 27.30 -10.26
C LYS A 259 41.02 26.33 -9.79
N LYS A 260 40.64 25.18 -9.21
CA LYS A 260 41.58 24.14 -8.77
C LYS A 260 42.30 23.50 -9.97
N MET A 261 41.57 23.12 -11.01
CA MET A 261 42.14 22.55 -12.24
C MET A 261 43.14 23.50 -12.92
N VAL A 262 42.82 24.80 -12.98
CA VAL A 262 43.73 25.81 -13.54
C VAL A 262 45.00 25.98 -12.69
N ALA A 263 44.91 25.78 -11.37
CA ALA A 263 46.07 25.83 -10.48
C ALA A 263 46.97 24.59 -10.58
N GLU A 264 46.41 23.41 -10.81
CA GLU A 264 47.16 22.15 -11.01
C GLU A 264 47.77 22.03 -12.41
N ALA A 265 47.23 22.75 -13.40
CA ALA A 265 47.76 22.81 -14.76
C ALA A 265 48.95 23.79 -14.93
N LYS A 266 49.31 24.55 -13.88
CA LYS A 266 50.46 25.44 -13.83
C LYS A 266 51.61 24.81 -13.04
#